data_AF-A0A2H9U0G1-F1
#
_entry.id   AF-A0A2H9U0G1-F1
#
_cell.length_a   1.000
_cell.length_b   1.000
_cell.length_c   1.000
_cell.angle_alpha   90.00
_cell.angle_beta   90.00
_cell.angle_gamma   90.00
#
_symmetry.space_group_name_H-M   'P 1'
#
loop_
_entity.id
_entity.type
_entity.pdbx_description
1 polymer ?
#
loop_
_entity_poly.entity_id
_entity_poly.type
_entity_poly.pdbx_seq_one_letter_code
_entity_poly.pdbx_strand_id
1 'polypeptide(L)' 'MTVQLGINPLTWTNDDLPSLGADTPLQVCLREGKQAGFAGFEL' A
#
# COMPACT_ATOMS: atom_id res chain seq x y z
N MET A 1 14.46 4.05 -21.13
CA MET A 1 13.97 4.63 -19.86
C MET A 1 12.99 3.64 -19.26
N THR A 2 13.15 3.26 -18.00
CA THR A 2 12.24 2.33 -17.30
C THR A 2 11.40 3.15 -16.32
N VAL A 3 10.08 3.03 -16.40
CA VAL A 3 9.15 3.68 -15.46
C VAL A 3 9.07 2.82 -14.19
N GLN A 4 9.06 3.46 -13.02
CA GLN A 4 8.79 2.80 -11.75
C GLN A 4 7.34 3.06 -11.34
N LEU A 5 6.62 1.99 -11.02
CA LEU A 5 5.23 2.09 -10.60
C LEU A 5 5.17 2.14 -9.06
N GLY A 6 4.53 3.18 -8.53
CA GLY A 6 4.14 3.26 -7.12
C GLY A 6 2.70 2.83 -6.90
N ILE A 7 2.32 2.59 -5.66
CA ILE A 7 0.94 2.28 -5.25
C ILE A 7 0.53 3.11 -4.03
N ASN A 8 -0.75 3.45 -3.95
CA ASN A 8 -1.30 4.15 -2.80
C ASN A 8 -1.67 3.16 -1.66
N PRO A 9 -1.31 3.45 -0.40
CA PRO A 9 -1.62 2.59 0.75
C PRO A 9 -3.12 2.43 1.04
N LEU A 10 -3.99 3.27 0.45
CA LEU A 10 -5.46 3.18 0.50
C LEU A 10 -6.00 1.80 0.06
N THR A 11 -5.21 1.05 -0.70
CA THR A 11 -5.52 -0.33 -1.09
C THR A 11 -5.60 -1.29 0.13
N TRP A 12 -4.96 -0.95 1.26
CA TRP A 12 -4.91 -1.78 2.48
C TRP A 12 -5.57 -1.16 3.72
N THR A 13 -5.58 0.17 3.82
CA THR A 13 -6.10 0.92 4.99
C THR A 13 -6.76 2.20 4.53
N ASN A 14 -7.87 2.59 5.15
CA ASN A 14 -8.55 3.85 4.85
C ASN A 14 -8.69 4.70 6.11
N ASP A 15 -8.00 5.83 6.14
CA ASP A 15 -7.96 6.73 7.30
C ASP A 15 -9.30 7.47 7.50
N ASP A 16 -10.05 7.72 6.43
CA ASP A 16 -11.39 8.33 6.48
C ASP A 16 -12.48 7.32 6.90
N LEU A 17 -12.26 6.02 6.62
CA LEU A 17 -13.17 4.93 6.95
C LEU A 17 -12.43 3.76 7.63
N PRO A 18 -12.15 3.85 8.94
CA PRO A 18 -11.32 2.87 9.66
C PRO A 18 -11.84 1.43 9.63
N SER A 19 -13.13 1.22 9.42
CA SER A 19 -13.69 -0.13 9.25
C SER A 19 -13.09 -0.87 8.04
N LEU A 20 -12.46 -0.14 7.11
CA LEU A 20 -11.70 -0.69 5.99
C LEU A 20 -10.21 -0.73 6.32
N GLY A 21 -9.80 -1.80 7.00
CA GLY A 21 -8.38 -2.15 7.12
C GLY A 21 -7.60 -1.43 8.22
N ALA A 22 -8.24 -0.84 9.23
CA ALA A 22 -7.53 -0.27 10.38
C ALA A 22 -6.67 -1.29 11.14
N ASP A 23 -7.05 -2.57 11.12
CA ASP A 23 -6.26 -3.65 11.71
C ASP A 23 -5.14 -4.17 10.79
N THR A 24 -5.02 -3.64 9.57
CA THR A 24 -3.97 -4.01 8.62
C THR A 24 -2.68 -3.28 8.98
N PRO A 25 -1.65 -3.97 9.49
CA PRO A 25 -0.40 -3.30 9.85
C PRO A 25 0.34 -2.82 8.60
N LEU A 26 1.09 -1.72 8.73
CA LEU A 26 1.94 -1.18 7.65
C LEU A 26 2.83 -2.25 7.00
N GLN A 27 3.36 -3.19 7.79
CA GLN A 27 4.20 -4.27 7.25
C GLN A 27 3.48 -5.18 6.26
N VAL A 28 2.17 -5.39 6.41
CA VAL A 28 1.36 -6.18 5.47
C VAL A 28 1.27 -5.43 4.15
N CYS A 29 0.89 -4.15 4.20
CA CYS A 29 0.83 -3.25 3.05
C CYS A 29 2.16 -3.24 2.26
N LEU A 30 3.28 -2.98 2.94
CA LEU A 30 4.61 -2.94 2.32
C LEU A 30 5.04 -4.28 1.71
N ARG A 31 4.80 -5.40 2.43
CA ARG A 31 5.14 -6.74 1.97
C ARG A 31 4.35 -7.10 0.71
N GLU A 32 3.06 -6.85 0.71
CA GLU A 32 2.16 -7.22 -0.38
C GLU A 32 2.37 -6.32 -1.60
N GLY A 33 2.57 -5.01 -1.43
CA GLY A 33 2.92 -4.12 -2.56
C GLY A 33 4.24 -4.50 -3.22
N LYS A 34 5.25 -4.91 -2.43
CA LYS A 34 6.51 -5.44 -2.99
C LYS A 34 6.29 -6.76 -3.73
N GLN A 35 5.49 -7.68 -3.19
CA GLN A 35 5.13 -8.94 -3.86
C GLN A 35 4.36 -8.70 -5.17
N ALA A 36 3.54 -7.65 -5.21
CA ALA A 36 2.80 -7.22 -6.41
C ALA A 36 3.68 -6.48 -7.44
N GLY A 37 4.96 -6.20 -7.14
CA GLY A 37 5.91 -5.61 -8.07
C GLY A 37 5.96 -4.08 -8.07
N PHE A 38 5.33 -3.41 -7.09
CA PHE A 38 5.44 -1.96 -6.94
C PHE A 38 6.80 -1.57 -6.37
N ALA A 39 7.34 -0.45 -6.87
CA ALA A 39 8.64 0.07 -6.52
C ALA A 39 8.62 1.01 -5.29
N GLY A 40 7.44 1.45 -4.85
CA GLY A 40 7.27 2.35 -3.72
C GLY A 40 5.81 2.65 -3.40
N PHE A 41 5.61 3.44 -2.34
CA PHE A 41 4.30 3.88 -1.87
C PHE A 41 4.23 5.42 -1.84
N GLU A 42 3.03 5.95 -2.06
CA GLU A 42 2.70 7.34 -1.74
C GLU A 42 2.61 7.52 -0.22
N LEU A 43 3.02 8.69 0.29
CA LEU A 43 2.91 9.09 1.69
C LEU A 43 2.01 10.32 1.81
#